data_AF-A0A2E5H3J8-F1
#
_entry.id   AF-A0A2E5H3J8-F1
#
_cell.length_a   1.000
_cell.length_b   1.000
_cell.length_c   1.000
_cell.angle_alpha   90.00
_cell.angle_beta   90.00
_cell.angle_gamma   90.00
#
_symmetry.space_group_name_H-M   'P 1'
#
loop_
_entity.id
_entity.type
_entity.pdbx_description
1 polymer ?
#
loop_
_entity_poly.entity_id
_entity_poly.type
_entity_poly.pdbx_seq_one_letter_code
_entity_poly.pdbx_strand_id
1 'polypeptide(L)'
;FFLLIWIADIGAFVSGNFFGKLKLLPNISPGKTWEGVLGGFFAVLVSTSLYGYLREIDLLILIPFCFAITVLSIVGDLTISVFKRNVGLKNSGSIFPGHGGLLDRIDSMTSTSPFFAAGIVLFNL
;
A
#
# COMPACT_ATOMS: atom_id res chain seq x y z
N PHE A 1 4.00 6.91 -9.00
CA PHE A 1 3.57 5.53 -8.66
C PHE A 1 4.39 4.91 -7.53
N PHE A 2 5.65 4.49 -7.76
CA PHE A 2 6.42 3.74 -6.74
C PHE A 2 6.54 4.45 -5.39
N LEU A 3 6.83 5.76 -5.40
CA LEU A 3 6.92 6.55 -4.17
C LEU A 3 5.60 6.59 -3.38
N LEU A 4 4.45 6.65 -4.05
CA LEU A 4 3.14 6.64 -3.39
C LEU A 4 2.95 5.35 -2.59
N ILE A 5 3.21 4.21 -3.22
CA ILE A 5 3.08 2.90 -2.58
C ILE A 5 4.08 2.76 -1.43
N TRP A 6 5.34 3.14 -1.64
CA TRP A 6 6.35 3.08 -0.59
C TRP A 6 6.06 4.00 0.60
N ILE A 7 5.56 5.21 0.36
CA ILE A 7 5.16 6.12 1.43
C ILE A 7 4.00 5.52 2.22
N ALA A 8 3.00 4.93 1.55
CA ALA A 8 1.90 4.25 2.21
C ALA A 8 2.40 3.08 3.07
N ASP A 9 3.26 2.21 2.53
CA ASP A 9 3.79 1.05 3.23
C ASP A 9 4.66 1.45 4.44
N ILE A 10 5.52 2.47 4.29
CA ILE A 10 6.34 3.01 5.38
C ILE A 10 5.46 3.64 6.46
N GLY A 11 4.49 4.48 6.07
CA GLY A 11 3.56 5.10 7.01
C GLY A 11 2.76 4.06 7.78
N ALA A 12 2.32 3.01 7.09
CA ALA A 12 1.60 1.90 7.71
C ALA A 12 2.48 1.05 8.63
N PHE A 13 3.72 0.77 8.23
CA PHE A 13 4.69 0.04 9.04
C PHE A 13 5.03 0.80 10.32
N VAL A 14 5.37 2.09 10.20
CA VAL A 14 5.73 2.94 11.35
C VAL A 14 4.55 3.07 12.30
N SER A 15 3.38 3.51 11.82
CA SER A 15 2.21 3.67 12.68
C SER A 15 1.74 2.35 13.29
N GLY A 16 1.75 1.26 12.51
CA GLY A 16 1.38 -0.07 12.98
C GLY A 16 2.33 -0.61 14.05
N ASN A 17 3.63 -0.30 13.96
CA ASN A 17 4.60 -0.74 14.96
C ASN A 17 4.51 0.06 16.26
N PHE A 18 4.27 1.38 16.19
CA PHE A 18 4.17 2.23 17.39
C PHE A 18 2.80 2.17 18.09
N PHE A 19 1.72 2.10 17.31
CA PHE A 19 0.36 2.27 17.82
C PHE A 19 -0.55 1.05 17.59
N GLY A 20 -0.08 0.02 16.88
CA GLY A 20 -0.92 -1.09 16.43
C GLY A 20 -1.45 -1.96 17.55
N LYS A 21 -2.76 -1.84 17.82
CA LYS A 21 -3.49 -2.69 18.77
C LYS A 21 -4.52 -3.54 18.04
N LEU A 22 -5.26 -2.92 17.11
CA LEU A 22 -6.33 -3.56 16.37
C LEU A 22 -5.80 -4.23 15.10
N LYS A 23 -5.62 -5.56 15.17
CA LYS A 23 -5.17 -6.36 14.03
C LYS A 23 -6.20 -6.34 12.89
N LEU A 24 -5.71 -6.17 11.67
CA LEU A 24 -6.54 -6.12 10.46
C LEU A 24 -7.01 -7.52 10.06
N LEU A 25 -6.07 -8.47 9.92
CA LEU A 25 -6.34 -9.88 9.64
C LEU A 25 -5.43 -10.79 10.48
N PRO A 26 -5.80 -11.12 11.73
CA PRO A 26 -4.96 -11.86 12.67
C PRO A 26 -4.48 -13.22 12.12
N ASN A 27 -5.37 -13.95 11.45
CA ASN A 27 -5.10 -15.32 10.99
C ASN A 27 -4.23 -15.38 9.72
N ILE A 28 -4.20 -14.30 8.93
CA ILE A 28 -3.51 -14.27 7.63
C ILE A 28 -2.21 -13.47 7.73
N SER A 29 -2.29 -12.28 8.34
CA SER A 29 -1.20 -11.32 8.45
C SER A 29 -1.25 -10.59 9.80
N PRO A 30 -0.74 -11.21 10.89
CA PRO A 30 -0.80 -10.65 12.25
C PRO A 30 0.00 -9.34 12.44
N GLY A 31 0.87 -9.00 11.49
CA GLY A 31 1.62 -7.74 11.49
C GLY A 31 0.81 -6.52 11.03
N LYS A 32 -0.32 -6.71 10.31
CA LYS A 32 -1.12 -5.59 9.79
C LYS A 32 -2.17 -5.15 10.80
N THR A 33 -2.29 -3.84 10.99
CA THR A 33 -3.21 -3.23 11.97
C THR A 33 -4.00 -2.09 11.34
N TRP A 34 -5.15 -1.77 11.90
CA TRP A 34 -5.97 -0.63 11.48
C TRP A 34 -5.26 0.70 11.74
N GLU A 35 -4.48 0.81 12.81
CA GLU A 35 -3.67 1.99 13.10
C GLU A 35 -2.55 2.17 12.06
N GLY A 36 -2.01 1.07 11.54
CA GLY A 36 -1.12 1.09 10.39
C GLY A 36 -1.83 1.62 9.15
N VAL A 37 -3.01 1.11 8.81
CA VAL A 37 -3.80 1.61 7.67
C VAL A 37 -4.03 3.12 7.76
N LEU A 38 -4.43 3.63 8.93
CA LEU A 38 -4.61 5.07 9.16
C LEU A 38 -3.30 5.86 9.03
N GLY A 39 -2.19 5.31 9.51
CA GLY A 39 -0.87 5.92 9.35
C GLY A 39 -0.41 5.99 7.90
N GLY A 40 -0.69 4.95 7.11
CA GLY A 40 -0.45 4.94 5.66
C GLY A 40 -1.26 6.02 4.96
N PHE A 41 -2.57 6.13 5.24
CA PHE A 41 -3.40 7.20 4.68
C PHE A 41 -2.92 8.60 5.07
N PHE A 42 -2.50 8.80 6.31
CA PHE A 42 -1.95 10.08 6.75
C PHE A 42 -0.66 10.44 5.99
N ALA A 43 0.26 9.48 5.85
CA ALA A 43 1.50 9.68 5.09
C ALA A 43 1.22 10.01 3.61
N VAL A 44 0.24 9.33 3.00
CA VAL A 44 -0.22 9.61 1.63
C VAL A 44 -0.87 10.99 1.53
N LEU A 45 -1.70 11.39 2.49
CA LEU A 45 -2.34 12.71 2.52
C LEU A 45 -1.29 13.82 2.53
N VAL A 46 -0.32 13.75 3.43
CA VAL A 46 0.74 14.76 3.58
C VAL A 46 1.60 14.83 2.32
N SER A 47 2.10 13.69 1.85
CA SER A 47 2.98 13.63 0.67
C SER A 47 2.27 14.05 -0.62
N THR A 48 1.01 13.63 -0.81
CA THR A 48 0.22 13.98 -2.00
C THR A 48 -0.15 15.47 -1.99
N SER A 49 -0.53 16.03 -0.84
CA SER A 49 -0.82 17.46 -0.72
C SER A 49 0.40 18.31 -1.05
N LEU A 50 1.58 17.93 -0.52
CA LEU A 50 2.84 18.60 -0.82
C LEU A 50 3.18 18.49 -2.32
N TYR A 51 3.07 17.29 -2.90
CA TYR A 51 3.37 17.08 -4.32
C TYR A 51 2.43 17.88 -5.23
N GLY A 52 1.13 17.84 -4.97
CA GLY A 52 0.14 18.58 -5.75
C GLY A 52 0.33 20.10 -5.66
N TYR A 53 0.67 20.63 -4.47
CA TYR A 53 1.03 22.03 -4.30
C TYR A 53 2.27 22.42 -5.12
N LEU A 54 3.34 21.63 -5.07
CA LEU A 54 4.58 21.90 -5.79
C LEU A 54 4.46 21.77 -7.32
N ARG A 55 3.47 21.01 -7.79
CA ARG A 55 3.22 20.73 -9.20
C ARG A 55 2.00 21.44 -9.77
N GLU A 56 1.34 22.26 -8.96
CA GLU A 56 0.11 22.97 -9.33
C GLU A 56 -0.99 22.03 -9.87
N ILE A 57 -1.06 20.82 -9.33
CA ILE A 57 -2.08 19.82 -9.67
C ILE A 57 -3.28 20.02 -8.76
N ASP A 58 -4.48 19.93 -9.33
CA ASP A 58 -5.72 20.02 -8.56
C ASP A 58 -5.79 18.93 -7.47
N LEU A 59 -5.70 19.37 -6.21
CA LEU A 59 -5.76 18.51 -5.04
C LEU A 59 -7.12 17.81 -4.88
N LEU A 60 -8.20 18.39 -5.43
CA LEU A 60 -9.53 17.78 -5.41
C LEU A 60 -9.60 16.50 -6.24
N ILE A 61 -8.75 16.37 -7.25
CA ILE A 61 -8.63 15.16 -8.08
C ILE A 61 -7.53 14.26 -7.52
N LEU A 62 -6.38 14.83 -7.19
CA LEU A 62 -5.19 14.07 -6.85
C LEU A 62 -5.31 13.32 -5.52
N ILE A 63 -5.90 13.93 -4.49
CA ILE A 63 -6.03 13.30 -3.16
C ILE A 63 -6.95 12.07 -3.21
N PRO A 64 -8.20 12.15 -3.72
CA PRO A 64 -9.06 10.97 -3.84
C PRO A 64 -8.45 9.88 -4.71
N PHE A 65 -7.75 10.25 -5.79
CA PHE A 65 -7.04 9.31 -6.65
C PHE A 65 -5.96 8.53 -5.88
N CYS A 66 -5.03 9.22 -5.21
CA CYS A 66 -3.99 8.58 -4.42
C CYS A 66 -4.56 7.73 -3.26
N PHE A 67 -5.66 8.17 -2.65
CA PHE A 67 -6.35 7.40 -1.61
C PHE A 67 -6.94 6.11 -2.16
N ALA A 68 -7.60 6.15 -3.31
CA ALA A 68 -8.15 4.97 -3.97
C ALA A 68 -7.04 3.95 -4.29
N ILE A 69 -5.90 4.43 -4.81
CA ILE A 69 -4.73 3.59 -5.09
C ILE A 69 -4.16 2.97 -3.80
N THR A 70 -4.14 3.71 -2.70
CA THR A 70 -3.70 3.21 -1.39
C THR A 70 -4.63 2.13 -0.84
N VAL A 71 -5.96 2.27 -1.00
CA VAL A 71 -6.91 1.20 -0.64
C VAL A 71 -6.62 -0.06 -1.47
N LEU A 72 -6.44 0.09 -2.78
CA LEU A 72 -6.17 -1.02 -3.69
C LEU A 72 -4.82 -1.70 -3.39
N SER A 73 -3.83 -0.95 -2.91
CA SER A 73 -2.53 -1.52 -2.51
C SER A 73 -2.69 -2.44 -1.31
N ILE A 74 -3.42 -2.00 -0.29
CA ILE A 74 -3.71 -2.78 0.92
C ILE A 74 -4.50 -4.04 0.56
N VAL A 75 -5.56 -3.90 -0.25
CA VAL A 75 -6.39 -5.04 -0.67
C VAL A 75 -5.59 -6.05 -1.48
N GLY A 76 -4.75 -5.59 -2.41
CA GLY A 76 -3.93 -6.48 -3.24
C GLY A 76 -2.89 -7.26 -2.45
N ASP A 77 -2.16 -6.59 -1.56
CA ASP A 77 -1.19 -7.22 -0.66
C ASP A 77 -1.89 -8.24 0.27
N LEU A 78 -3.07 -7.91 0.80
CA LEU A 78 -3.87 -8.87 1.57
C LEU A 78 -4.34 -10.06 0.73
N THR A 79 -4.73 -9.85 -0.52
CA THR A 79 -5.17 -10.93 -1.43
C THR A 79 -4.02 -11.91 -1.69
N ILE A 80 -2.82 -11.41 -1.95
CA ILE A 80 -1.63 -12.25 -2.14
C ILE A 80 -1.24 -12.93 -0.82
N SER A 81 -1.40 -12.24 0.31
CA SER A 81 -1.22 -12.84 1.64
C SER A 81 -2.17 -14.02 1.88
N VAL A 82 -3.45 -13.91 1.50
CA VAL A 82 -4.43 -15.00 1.57
C VAL A 82 -4.00 -16.18 0.70
N PHE A 83 -3.63 -15.90 -0.55
CA PHE A 83 -3.21 -16.95 -1.49
C PHE A 83 -2.03 -17.76 -0.96
N LYS A 84 -1.01 -17.07 -0.39
CA LYS A 84 0.14 -17.73 0.25
C LYS A 84 -0.30 -18.68 1.36
N ARG A 85 -1.26 -18.28 2.21
CA ARG A 85 -1.78 -19.13 3.31
C ARG A 85 -2.52 -20.35 2.81
N ASN A 86 -3.31 -20.21 1.74
CA ASN A 86 -4.07 -21.32 1.17
C ASN A 86 -3.16 -22.44 0.64
N VAL A 87 -1.95 -22.11 0.18
CA VAL A 87 -0.94 -23.08 -0.27
C VAL A 87 0.05 -23.48 0.83
N GLY A 88 -0.21 -23.10 2.09
CA GLY A 88 0.63 -23.44 3.24
C GLY A 88 1.96 -22.66 3.33
N LEU A 89 2.13 -21.61 2.53
CA LEU A 89 3.35 -20.80 2.49
C LEU A 89 3.19 -19.48 3.26
N LYS A 90 4.33 -18.93 3.71
CA LYS A 90 4.40 -17.58 4.29
C LYS A 90 4.99 -16.56 3.33
N ASN A 91 6.09 -16.93 2.68
CA ASN A 91 6.80 -16.10 1.72
C ASN A 91 6.67 -16.73 0.34
N SER A 92 6.68 -15.89 -0.69
CA SER A 92 6.64 -16.32 -2.09
C SER A 92 7.92 -17.00 -2.58
N GLY A 93 9.03 -16.84 -1.83
CA GLY A 93 10.33 -17.44 -2.14
C GLY A 93 11.41 -16.98 -1.17
N SER A 94 12.67 -17.17 -1.55
CA SER A 94 13.86 -16.88 -0.73
C SER A 94 14.93 -16.08 -1.47
N ILE A 95 14.55 -15.34 -2.51
CA ILE A 95 15.47 -14.53 -3.35
C ILE A 95 16.23 -13.51 -2.49
N PHE A 96 15.57 -12.94 -1.47
CA PHE A 96 16.20 -12.01 -0.54
C PHE A 96 16.41 -12.70 0.81
N PRO A 97 17.68 -12.97 1.21
CA PRO A 97 17.99 -13.61 2.48
C PRO A 97 17.34 -12.88 3.66
N GLY A 98 16.52 -13.60 4.44
CA GLY A 98 15.78 -13.06 5.58
C GLY A 98 14.56 -12.18 5.25
N HIS A 99 14.28 -11.91 3.98
CA HIS A 99 13.34 -10.86 3.54
C HIS A 99 12.23 -11.35 2.60
N GLY A 100 12.23 -12.64 2.23
CA GLY A 100 11.19 -13.26 1.41
C GLY A 100 11.54 -13.31 -0.09
N GLY A 101 10.51 -13.48 -0.91
CA GLY A 101 10.63 -13.53 -2.37
C GLY A 101 10.39 -12.18 -3.03
N LEU A 102 10.63 -12.12 -4.34
CA LEU A 102 10.38 -10.92 -5.15
C LEU A 102 8.90 -10.50 -5.12
N LEU A 103 7.98 -11.46 -5.18
CA LEU A 103 6.54 -11.18 -5.17
C LEU A 103 6.10 -10.50 -3.86
N ASP A 104 6.74 -10.82 -2.73
CA ASP A 104 6.47 -10.17 -1.43
C ASP A 104 6.90 -8.69 -1.40
N ARG A 105 7.57 -8.19 -2.45
CA ARG A 105 8.02 -6.79 -2.57
C ARG A 105 7.22 -5.98 -3.58
N ILE A 106 6.52 -6.65 -4.48
CA ILE A 106 5.78 -6.02 -5.56
C ILE A 106 4.30 -6.40 -5.54
N ASP A 107 3.81 -7.09 -4.51
CA ASP A 107 2.41 -7.54 -4.40
C ASP A 107 1.43 -6.36 -4.44
N SER A 108 1.66 -5.36 -3.59
CA SER A 108 0.90 -4.11 -3.55
C SER A 108 1.01 -3.28 -4.83
N MET A 109 2.17 -3.32 -5.50
CA MET A 109 2.41 -2.62 -6.77
C MET A 109 1.72 -3.30 -7.95
N THR A 110 1.76 -4.63 -7.97
CA THR A 110 1.20 -5.43 -9.05
C THR A 110 -0.31 -5.25 -9.08
N SER A 111 -0.96 -5.28 -7.92
CA SER A 111 -2.41 -5.06 -7.83
C SER A 111 -2.86 -3.65 -8.19
N THR A 112 -2.03 -2.63 -7.94
CA THR A 112 -2.41 -1.22 -8.14
C THR A 112 -2.03 -0.66 -9.50
N SER A 113 -1.01 -1.22 -10.15
CA SER A 113 -0.51 -0.72 -11.43
C SER A 113 -1.57 -0.51 -12.52
N PRO A 114 -2.52 -1.43 -12.80
CA PRO A 114 -3.51 -1.19 -13.85
C PRO A 114 -4.46 -0.04 -13.50
N PHE A 115 -4.84 0.10 -12.23
CA PHE A 115 -5.73 1.17 -11.78
C PHE A 115 -5.04 2.53 -11.78
N PHE A 116 -3.75 2.57 -11.42
CA PHE A 116 -2.96 3.79 -11.47
C PHE A 116 -2.82 4.29 -12.92
N ALA A 117 -2.48 3.39 -13.84
CA ALA A 117 -2.37 3.72 -15.26
C ALA A 117 -3.71 4.20 -15.84
N ALA A 118 -4.81 3.50 -15.53
CA ALA A 118 -6.15 3.89 -15.97
C ALA A 118 -6.55 5.28 -15.43
N GLY A 119 -6.29 5.56 -14.14
CA GLY A 119 -6.62 6.85 -13.55
C GLY A 119 -5.83 8.01 -14.14
N ILE A 120 -4.55 7.83 -14.44
CA ILE A 120 -3.74 8.84 -15.16
C ILE A 120 -4.40 9.21 -16.49
N VAL A 121 -4.80 8.21 -17.27
CA VAL A 121 -5.43 8.44 -18.59
C VAL A 121 -6.81 9.10 -18.44
N LEU A 122 -7.62 8.65 -17.50
CA LEU A 122 -9.00 9.13 -17.31
C LEU A 122 -9.06 10.56 -16.76
N PHE A 123 -8.15 10.92 -15.85
CA PHE A 123 -8.14 12.21 -15.19
C PHE A 123 -7.13 13.21 -15.79
N ASN A 124 -6.39 12.81 -16.83
CA ASN A 124 -5.30 13.61 -17.42
C ASN A 124 -4.30 14.11 -16.38
N LEU A 125 -3.88 13.21 -15.48
CA LEU A 125 -2.89 13.47 -14.41
C LEU A 125 -1.44 13.19 -14.85
#